data_AF-C7BIB6-F1
#
_entry.id   AF-C7BIB6-F1
#
_cell.length_a   1.000
_cell.length_b   1.000
_cell.length_c   1.000
_cell.angle_alpha   90.00
_cell.angle_beta   90.00
_cell.angle_gamma   90.00
#
_symmetry.space_group_name_H-M   'P 1'
#
loop_
_entity.id
_entity.type
_entity.pdbx_description
1 polymer ?
#
loop_
_entity_poly.entity_id
_entity_poly.type
_entity_poly.pdbx_seq_one_letter_code
_entity_poly.pdbx_strand_id
1 'polypeptide(L)'
;MVICAEVKNGKVSTNIGFSAETFGILNPANNKLESVFFIKNGQVFMRAFIDKTVIQELLVGVDTKFLNYVLNKSGLHIDMRTGVFEVNGISGGYRMKITMRLLLTHIFKCA
;
A
#
# COMPACT_ATOMS: atom_id res chain seq x y z
N MET A 1 -28.63 -5.56 -7.63
CA MET A 1 -27.83 -6.81 -7.69
C MET A 1 -28.23 -7.55 -8.95
N VAL A 2 -27.26 -8.07 -9.69
CA VAL A 2 -27.50 -8.85 -10.91
C VAL A 2 -26.77 -10.19 -10.75
N ILE A 3 -27.43 -11.27 -11.15
CA ILE A 3 -26.87 -12.62 -11.19
C ILE A 3 -27.09 -13.15 -12.60
N CYS A 4 -26.03 -13.61 -13.24
CA CYS A 4 -26.10 -14.18 -14.59
C CYS A 4 -25.36 -15.51 -14.64
N ALA A 5 -25.88 -16.44 -15.45
CA ALA A 5 -25.21 -17.69 -15.79
C ALA A 5 -25.21 -17.85 -17.32
N GLU A 6 -24.07 -18.25 -17.89
CA GLU A 6 -23.90 -18.50 -19.32
C GLU A 6 -23.34 -19.91 -19.51
N VAL A 7 -23.85 -20.63 -20.51
CA VAL A 7 -23.30 -21.93 -20.94
C VAL A 7 -22.59 -21.75 -22.27
N LYS A 8 -21.29 -22.01 -22.30
CA LYS A 8 -20.46 -21.92 -23.51
C LYS A 8 -19.54 -23.14 -23.61
N ASN A 9 -19.60 -23.85 -24.72
CA ASN A 9 -18.83 -25.08 -24.96
C ASN A 9 -18.97 -26.12 -23.83
N GLY A 10 -20.18 -26.28 -23.29
CA GLY A 10 -20.46 -27.20 -22.18
C GLY A 10 -19.90 -26.78 -20.81
N LYS A 11 -19.32 -25.58 -20.70
CA LYS A 11 -18.89 -24.98 -19.42
C LYS A 11 -19.89 -23.93 -18.97
N VAL A 12 -20.19 -23.91 -17.66
CA VAL A 12 -21.02 -22.89 -17.03
C VAL A 12 -20.12 -21.81 -16.44
N SER A 13 -20.35 -20.55 -16.82
CA SER A 13 -19.77 -19.37 -16.18
C SER A 13 -20.85 -18.64 -15.41
N THR A 14 -20.55 -18.21 -14.18
CA THR A 14 -21.48 -17.47 -13.32
C THR A 14 -20.87 -16.14 -12.93
N ASN A 15 -21.68 -15.08 -12.97
CA ASN A 15 -21.25 -13.72 -12.67
C ASN A 15 -22.22 -13.08 -11.66
N ILE A 16 -21.66 -12.30 -10.74
CA ILE A 16 -22.40 -11.49 -9.78
C ILE A 16 -21.98 -10.03 -9.90
N GLY A 17 -22.95 -9.12 -9.94
CA GLY A 17 -22.73 -7.69 -10.07
C GLY A 17 -23.56 -6.88 -9.07
N PHE A 18 -22.97 -5.80 -8.57
CA PHE A 18 -23.64 -4.84 -7.71
C PHE A 18 -23.56 -3.44 -8.36
N SER A 19 -24.70 -2.76 -8.45
CA SER A 19 -24.76 -1.33 -8.79
C SER A 19 -25.09 -0.60 -7.49
N ALA A 20 -24.11 0.13 -6.96
CA ALA A 20 -24.21 0.85 -5.70
C ALA A 20 -23.22 2.02 -5.67
N GLU A 21 -23.59 3.12 -5.02
CA GLU A 21 -22.68 4.26 -4.78
C GLU A 21 -21.55 3.88 -3.81
N THR A 22 -21.82 2.97 -2.87
CA THR A 22 -20.86 2.40 -1.94
C THR A 22 -21.17 0.93 -1.72
N PHE A 23 -20.15 0.07 -1.81
CA PHE A 23 -20.25 -1.36 -1.54
C PHE A 23 -19.18 -1.75 -0.53
N GLY A 24 -19.50 -2.54 0.49
CA GLY A 24 -18.55 -2.89 1.55
C GLY A 24 -18.74 -4.30 2.10
N ILE A 25 -17.62 -4.93 2.48
CA ILE A 25 -17.57 -6.19 3.23
C ILE A 25 -17.21 -5.83 4.67
N LEU A 26 -18.16 -6.06 5.57
CA LEU A 26 -18.03 -5.75 6.99
C LEU A 26 -17.70 -7.01 7.79
N ASN A 27 -16.72 -6.92 8.68
CA ASN A 27 -16.44 -7.91 9.69
C ASN A 27 -17.16 -7.50 10.99
N PRO A 28 -18.14 -8.28 11.49
CA PRO A 28 -18.85 -7.97 12.74
C PRO A 28 -18.08 -8.38 14.01
N ALA A 29 -16.83 -8.84 13.89
CA ALA A 29 -16.04 -9.29 15.04
C ALA A 29 -15.97 -8.23 16.14
N ASN A 30 -15.99 -8.68 17.40
CA ASN A 30 -15.88 -7.85 18.59
C ASN A 30 -16.96 -6.75 18.73
N ASN A 31 -18.18 -7.00 18.24
CA ASN A 31 -19.31 -6.04 18.27
C ASN A 31 -19.01 -4.71 17.56
N LYS A 32 -18.02 -4.69 16.66
CA LYS A 32 -17.69 -3.54 15.83
C LYS A 32 -17.91 -3.92 14.37
N LEU A 33 -18.54 -3.03 13.61
CA LEU A 33 -18.66 -3.16 12.16
C LEU A 33 -17.41 -2.55 11.53
N GLU A 34 -16.35 -3.35 11.43
CA GLU A 34 -15.11 -2.92 10.77
C GLU A 34 -15.11 -3.37 9.30
N SER A 35 -14.97 -2.43 8.37
CA SER A 35 -14.87 -2.75 6.94
C SER A 35 -13.46 -3.23 6.62
N VAL A 36 -13.34 -4.41 6.00
CA VAL A 36 -12.06 -4.93 5.49
C VAL A 36 -11.84 -4.55 4.03
N PHE A 37 -12.92 -4.25 3.30
CA PHE A 37 -12.92 -3.89 1.89
C PHE A 37 -14.17 -3.05 1.59
N PHE A 38 -14.01 -1.89 0.94
CA PHE A 38 -15.14 -1.15 0.39
C PHE A 38 -14.76 -0.39 -0.88
N ILE A 39 -15.76 -0.20 -1.74
CA ILE A 39 -15.67 0.57 -2.97
C ILE A 39 -16.49 1.83 -2.77
N LYS A 40 -15.87 2.99 -2.98
CA LYS A 40 -16.53 4.29 -2.90
C LYS A 40 -15.89 5.23 -3.92
N ASN A 41 -16.71 5.98 -4.67
CA ASN A 41 -16.23 6.92 -5.70
C ASN A 41 -15.29 6.25 -6.73
N GLY A 42 -15.55 5.00 -7.10
CA GLY A 42 -14.70 4.23 -8.03
C GLY A 42 -13.35 3.78 -7.46
N GLN A 43 -13.08 4.01 -6.18
CA GLN A 43 -11.84 3.63 -5.51
C GLN A 43 -12.06 2.47 -4.54
N VAL A 44 -11.10 1.55 -4.49
CA VAL A 44 -11.06 0.44 -3.53
C VAL A 44 -10.29 0.88 -2.29
N PHE A 45 -10.89 0.69 -1.14
CA PHE A 45 -10.26 0.87 0.17
C PHE A 45 -10.25 -0.50 0.87
N MET A 46 -9.08 -0.97 1.26
CA MET A 46 -8.96 -2.30 1.84
C MET A 46 -7.83 -2.40 2.87
N ARG A 47 -8.02 -3.32 3.81
CA ARG A 47 -6.99 -3.83 4.72
C ARG A 47 -6.78 -5.30 4.39
N ALA A 48 -5.65 -5.63 3.79
CA ALA A 48 -5.37 -6.99 3.31
C ALA A 48 -3.94 -7.43 3.63
N PHE A 49 -3.79 -8.75 3.78
CA PHE A 49 -2.50 -9.43 3.67
C PHE A 49 -2.33 -9.92 2.24
N ILE A 50 -1.20 -9.59 1.60
CA ILE A 50 -0.91 -9.95 0.21
C ILE A 50 0.33 -10.84 0.22
N ASP A 51 0.13 -12.14 -0.04
CA ASP A 51 1.22 -13.13 -0.05
C ASP A 51 2.08 -13.04 -1.32
N LYS A 52 1.43 -13.01 -2.48
CA LYS A 52 2.09 -12.85 -3.78
C LYS A 52 1.26 -11.95 -4.69
N THR A 53 1.91 -10.97 -5.29
CA THR A 53 1.28 -10.07 -6.27
C THR A 53 2.28 -9.60 -7.31
N VAL A 54 1.81 -9.25 -8.49
CA VAL A 54 2.57 -8.52 -9.51
C VAL A 54 1.81 -7.23 -9.76
N ILE A 55 2.45 -6.10 -9.47
CA ILE A 55 1.87 -4.77 -9.67
C ILE A 55 2.63 -4.11 -10.81
N GLN A 56 1.93 -3.79 -11.91
CA GLN A 56 2.52 -3.09 -13.04
C GLN A 56 2.85 -1.63 -12.70
N GLU A 57 1.93 -0.96 -12.00
CA GLU A 57 2.06 0.43 -11.58
C GLU A 57 1.62 0.58 -10.12
N LEU A 58 2.48 1.21 -9.30
CA LEU A 58 2.21 1.44 -7.89
C LEU A 58 2.54 2.89 -7.54
N LEU A 59 1.53 3.64 -7.07
CA LEU A 59 1.71 4.97 -6.50
C LEU A 59 1.46 4.91 -4.99
N VAL A 60 2.48 5.22 -4.19
CA VAL A 60 2.38 5.29 -2.73
C VAL A 60 2.55 6.72 -2.27
N GLY A 61 1.59 7.24 -1.51
CA GLY A 61 1.60 8.64 -1.07
C GLY A 61 2.20 8.91 0.32
N VAL A 62 2.49 7.88 1.11
CA VAL A 62 2.85 8.06 2.53
C VAL A 62 4.11 7.31 2.93
N ASP A 63 4.02 6.00 3.12
CA ASP A 63 5.06 5.19 3.74
C ASP A 63 5.01 3.75 3.23
N THR A 64 6.18 3.18 2.97
CA THR A 64 6.39 1.75 2.75
C THR A 64 7.53 1.29 3.64
N LYS A 65 7.26 0.36 4.56
CA LYS A 65 8.26 -0.17 5.49
C LYS A 65 8.11 -1.64 5.76
N PHE A 66 9.20 -2.26 6.20
CA PHE A 66 9.15 -3.59 6.78
C PHE A 66 8.40 -3.56 8.11
N LEU A 67 7.70 -4.66 8.43
CA LEU A 67 6.89 -4.77 9.64
C LEU A 67 7.71 -4.51 10.93
N ASN A 68 8.97 -4.92 10.93
CA ASN A 68 9.91 -4.79 12.03
C ASN A 68 11.00 -3.72 11.78
N TYR A 69 10.71 -2.72 10.95
CA TYR A 69 11.62 -1.61 10.74
C TYR A 69 11.93 -0.90 12.07
N VAL A 70 13.22 -0.69 12.33
CA VAL A 70 13.71 0.11 13.45
C VAL A 70 14.64 1.17 12.90
N LEU A 71 14.31 2.43 13.19
CA LEU A 71 15.05 3.60 12.71
C LEU A 71 16.55 3.47 12.98
N ASN A 72 17.35 3.67 11.93
CA ASN A 72 18.81 3.57 11.95
C ASN A 72 19.39 2.21 12.43
N LYS A 73 18.58 1.13 12.50
CA LYS A 73 19.02 -0.16 13.05
C LYS A 73 18.71 -1.36 12.15
N SER A 74 17.49 -1.50 11.65
CA SER A 74 17.09 -2.68 10.87
C SER A 74 15.93 -2.42 9.91
N GLY A 75 15.97 -3.09 8.76
CA GLY A 75 14.86 -3.11 7.79
C GLY A 75 14.94 -2.03 6.72
N LEU A 76 13.91 -2.00 5.87
CA LEU A 76 13.72 -1.05 4.79
C LEU A 76 12.59 -0.08 5.11
N HIS A 77 12.78 1.19 4.79
CA HIS A 77 11.80 2.25 4.96
C HIS A 77 11.90 3.26 3.81
N ILE A 78 10.77 3.54 3.17
CA ILE A 78 10.63 4.56 2.15
C ILE A 78 9.53 5.50 2.62
N ASP A 79 9.95 6.71 3.01
CA ASP A 79 9.05 7.78 3.40
C ASP A 79 8.92 8.77 2.25
N MET A 80 7.75 8.74 1.59
CA MET A 80 7.45 9.61 0.46
C MET A 80 7.08 11.03 0.91
N ARG A 81 6.75 11.25 2.19
CA ARG A 81 6.46 12.59 2.72
C ARG A 81 7.74 13.37 3.00
N THR A 82 8.75 12.71 3.56
CA THR A 82 10.04 13.34 3.90
C THR A 82 11.12 13.11 2.85
N GLY A 83 10.87 12.25 1.86
CA GLY A 83 11.82 11.93 0.80
C GLY A 83 13.00 11.10 1.31
N VAL A 84 12.77 10.20 2.28
CA VAL A 84 13.81 9.34 2.86
C VAL A 84 13.68 7.94 2.29
N PHE A 85 14.79 7.41 1.77
CA PHE A 85 14.95 6.00 1.46
C PHE A 85 16.04 5.42 2.36
N GLU A 86 15.71 4.46 3.20
CA GLU A 86 16.63 3.85 4.16
C GLU A 86 16.61 2.32 4.06
N VAL A 87 17.80 1.73 4.01
CA VAL A 87 18.04 0.29 4.11
C VAL A 87 19.09 0.04 5.18
N ASN A 88 18.69 -0.70 6.20
CA ASN A 88 19.56 -1.11 7.31
C ASN A 88 19.75 -2.62 7.28
N GLY A 89 21.02 -3.06 7.29
CA GLY A 89 21.38 -4.46 7.43
C GLY A 89 21.00 -5.01 8.80
N ILE A 90 20.94 -6.34 8.89
CA ILE A 90 20.68 -7.04 10.15
C ILE A 90 21.88 -6.77 11.09
N SER A 91 21.59 -6.37 12.33
CA SER A 91 22.61 -6.08 13.36
C SER A 91 23.54 -4.88 13.09
N GLY A 92 23.12 -3.92 12.26
CA GLY A 92 23.82 -2.64 12.12
C GLY A 92 25.13 -2.67 11.34
N GLY A 93 25.44 -3.76 10.62
CA GLY A 93 26.69 -3.89 9.86
C GLY A 93 26.79 -2.94 8.66
N TYR A 94 25.67 -2.69 7.97
CA TYR A 94 25.63 -1.83 6.79
C TYR A 94 24.38 -0.97 6.79
N ARG A 95 24.51 0.27 6.31
CA ARG A 95 23.41 1.22 6.23
C ARG A 95 23.52 2.07 4.98
N MET A 96 22.41 2.21 4.28
CA MET A 96 22.22 3.17 3.20
C MET A 96 21.05 4.09 3.54
N LYS A 97 21.27 5.39 3.50
CA LYS A 97 20.21 6.39 3.66
C LYS A 97 20.36 7.47 2.59
N ILE A 98 19.33 7.65 1.78
CA ILE A 98 19.21 8.72 0.81
C ILE A 98 18.11 9.64 1.32
N THR A 99 18.37 10.94 1.32
CA THR A 99 17.38 11.95 1.71
C THR A 99 17.30 13.01 0.63
N MET A 100 16.09 13.32 0.19
CA MET A 100 15.86 14.45 -0.70
C MET A 100 15.93 15.75 0.10
N ARG A 101 17.14 16.27 0.28
CA ARG A 101 17.39 17.57 0.91
C ARG A 101 17.98 18.51 -0.13
N LEU A 102 17.43 19.71 -0.24
CA LEU A 102 18.05 20.77 -1.05
C LEU A 102 19.44 21.03 -0.46
N LEU A 103 20.50 20.81 -1.24
CA LEU A 103 21.82 21.33 -0.91
C LEU A 103 21.75 22.85 -1.07
N LEU A 104 21.40 23.57 0.00
CA LEU A 104 21.76 24.99 0.12
C LEU A 104 23.27 25.03 0.35
N THR A 105 24.05 24.97 -0.72
CA THR A 105 25.45 25.40 -0.70
C THR A 105 25.43 26.85 -0.25
N HIS A 106 25.76 27.08 1.03
CA HIS A 106 26.15 28.40 1.49
C HIS A 106 27.46 28.71 0.76
N ILE A 107 27.35 29.41 -0.36
CA ILE A 107 28.49 30.11 -0.94
C ILE A 107 28.90 31.09 0.15
N PHE A 108 29.98 30.75 0.87
CA PHE A 108 30.68 31.70 1.71
C PHE A 108 31.02 32.90 0.82
N LYS A 109 30.30 34.01 0.99
CA LYS A 109 30.80 35.31 0.57
C LYS A 109 32.00 35.57 1.48
N CYS A 110 33.20 35.47 0.92
CA CYS A 110 34.38 36.12 1.50
C CYS A 110 34.02 37.59 1.73
N ALA A 111 34.17 38.04 2.97
CA ALA A 111 34.35 39.43 3.33
C ALA A 111 35.84 39.63 3.64
#